data_AF-A0A2I0KB49-F1
#
_entry.id   AF-A0A2I0KB49-F1
#
_cell.length_a   1.000
_cell.length_b   1.000
_cell.length_c   1.000
_cell.angle_alpha   90.00
_cell.angle_beta   90.00
_cell.angle_gamma   90.00
#
_symmetry.space_group_name_H-M   'P 1'
#
loop_
_entity.id
_entity.type
_entity.pdbx_description
1 polymer ?
#
loop_
_entity_poly.entity_id
_entity_poly.type
_entity_poly.pdbx_seq_one_letter_code
_entity_poly.pdbx_strand_id
1 'polypeptide(L)'
;MSNSQLDSGDINWWCDQTPHPEPCKYFTSHSHNHPLPQNRFDFRKIMVQVTMERALMAQKQVLRFRPKRNNKRQKAVRADCLKLHDNTILQLNRSLDGIA
;
A
#
# COMPACT_ATOMS: atom_id res chain seq x y z
N MET A 1 30.70 4.85 28.18
CA MET A 1 31.29 5.05 26.85
C MET A 1 30.14 5.25 25.88
N SER A 2 29.86 6.49 25.54
CA SER A 2 28.84 6.86 24.55
C SER A 2 29.42 6.63 23.16
N ASN A 3 28.71 5.93 22.29
CA ASN A 3 28.93 6.10 20.86
C ASN A 3 27.57 6.04 20.14
N SER A 4 27.29 7.16 19.49
CA SER A 4 26.03 7.59 18.89
C SER A 4 25.65 6.78 17.66
N GLN A 5 24.57 6.00 17.77
CA GLN A 5 23.77 5.57 16.63
C GLN A 5 22.52 6.44 16.59
N LEU A 6 22.50 7.40 15.66
CA LEU A 6 21.32 8.17 15.31
C LEU A 6 20.18 7.21 14.95
N ASP A 7 19.23 7.05 15.87
CA ASP A 7 17.77 6.91 15.75
C ASP A 7 17.17 6.54 14.37
N SER A 8 17.75 5.56 13.67
CA SER A 8 17.22 5.02 12.42
C SER A 8 16.00 4.18 12.77
N GLY A 9 14.84 4.84 12.79
CA GLY A 9 13.58 4.34 13.32
C GLY A 9 13.24 2.95 12.81
N ASP A 10 13.10 2.02 13.76
CA ASP A 10 12.47 0.72 13.54
C ASP A 10 11.14 0.94 12.81
N ILE A 11 10.90 0.20 11.72
CA ILE A 11 9.63 0.24 10.98
C ILE A 11 8.45 -0.01 11.92
N ASN A 12 8.65 -0.79 12.98
CA ASN A 12 7.64 -1.00 14.02
C ASN A 12 7.29 0.29 14.75
N TRP A 13 8.30 1.09 15.14
CA TRP A 13 8.07 2.37 15.80
C TRP A 13 7.23 3.30 14.93
N TRP A 14 7.54 3.37 13.63
CA TRP A 14 6.75 4.16 12.67
C TRP A 14 5.31 3.64 12.52
N CYS A 15 5.14 2.32 12.44
CA CYS A 15 3.82 1.70 12.36
C CYS A 15 2.98 1.90 13.63
N ASP A 16 3.61 1.92 14.81
CA ASP A 16 2.94 2.19 16.09
C ASP A 16 2.40 3.63 16.17
N GLN A 17 2.89 4.56 15.34
CA GLN A 17 2.34 5.91 15.22
C GLN A 17 1.11 6.00 14.30
N THR A 18 0.68 4.89 13.70
CA THR A 18 -0.47 4.86 12.79
C THR A 18 -1.76 4.45 13.51
N PRO A 19 -2.95 4.83 13.00
CA PRO A 19 -4.21 4.36 13.56
C PRO A 19 -4.41 2.84 13.53
N HIS A 20 -3.64 2.14 12.68
CA HIS A 20 -3.73 0.69 12.47
C HIS A 20 -2.32 0.05 12.47
N PRO A 21 -1.68 -0.11 13.64
CA PRO A 21 -0.30 -0.60 13.73
C PRO A 21 -0.09 -2.00 13.16
N GLU A 22 -0.97 -2.94 13.51
CA GLU A 22 -0.82 -4.35 13.09
C GLU A 22 -0.92 -4.53 11.57
N PRO A 23 -1.91 -3.94 10.86
CA PRO A 23 -1.89 -3.92 9.41
C PRO A 23 -0.64 -3.26 8.84
N CYS A 24 -0.18 -2.14 9.40
CA CYS A 24 1.04 -1.48 8.94
C CYS A 24 2.24 -2.43 8.97
N LYS A 25 2.51 -3.07 10.12
CA LYS A 25 3.63 -4.02 10.31
C LYS A 25 3.52 -5.23 9.37
N TYR A 26 2.31 -5.75 9.18
CA TYR A 26 2.08 -6.85 8.23
C TYR A 26 2.45 -6.44 6.81
N PHE A 27 1.96 -5.29 6.35
CA PHE A 27 2.16 -4.88 4.96
C PHE A 27 3.58 -4.41 4.65
N THR A 28 4.25 -3.77 5.60
CA THR A 28 5.65 -3.35 5.45
C THR A 28 6.62 -4.52 5.51
N SER A 29 6.39 -5.53 6.37
CA SER A 29 7.26 -6.73 6.44
C SER A 29 7.19 -7.61 5.18
N HIS A 30 6.09 -7.57 4.43
CA HIS A 30 5.88 -8.34 3.20
C HIS A 30 6.25 -7.57 1.92
N SER A 31 6.78 -6.36 2.04
CA SER A 31 7.25 -5.57 0.89
C SER A 31 8.77 -5.51 0.94
N HIS A 32 9.40 -6.50 0.28
CA HIS A 32 10.83 -6.82 0.41
C HIS A 32 11.80 -5.79 -0.22
N ASN A 33 11.31 -4.67 -0.73
CA ASN A 33 12.10 -3.77 -1.58
C ASN A 33 12.24 -2.34 -1.03
N HIS A 34 11.75 -2.05 0.17
CA HIS A 34 11.82 -0.70 0.72
C HIS A 34 12.93 -0.55 1.77
N PRO A 35 13.77 0.49 1.66
CA PRO A 35 14.75 0.80 2.70
C PRO A 35 14.05 1.21 4.00
N LEU A 36 14.78 1.16 5.12
CA LEU A 36 14.25 1.69 6.38
C LEU A 36 14.00 3.21 6.26
N PRO A 37 12.83 3.70 6.72
CA PRO A 37 12.55 5.13 6.70
C PRO A 37 13.45 5.88 7.68
N GLN A 38 14.12 6.93 7.21
CA GLN A 38 14.96 7.79 8.06
C GLN A 38 14.17 8.95 8.64
N ASN A 39 13.08 9.33 7.99
CA ASN A 39 12.21 10.42 8.42
C ASN A 39 10.75 10.14 8.03
N ARG A 40 9.86 11.04 8.45
CA ARG A 40 8.42 10.91 8.20
C ARG A 40 8.05 10.95 6.71
N PHE A 41 8.80 11.66 5.87
CA PHE A 41 8.57 11.71 4.43
C PHE A 41 8.91 10.36 3.80
N ASP A 42 10.04 9.77 4.16
CA ASP A 42 10.42 8.42 3.70
C ASP A 42 9.37 7.39 4.10
N PHE A 43 8.92 7.42 5.36
CA PHE A 43 7.87 6.52 5.83
C PHE A 43 6.58 6.67 5.03
N ARG A 44 6.13 7.92 4.78
CA ARG A 44 4.95 8.19 3.94
C ARG A 44 5.13 7.65 2.53
N LYS A 45 6.30 7.89 1.91
CA LYS A 45 6.61 7.41 0.56
C LYS A 45 6.54 5.89 0.48
N ILE A 46 7.18 5.19 1.42
CA ILE A 46 7.15 3.73 1.53
C ILE A 46 5.70 3.24 1.67
N MET A 47 4.91 3.85 2.56
CA MET A 47 3.51 3.45 2.75
C MET A 47 2.66 3.63 1.49
N VAL A 48 2.86 4.71 0.73
CA VAL A 48 2.18 4.88 -0.56
C VAL A 48 2.62 3.83 -1.58
N GLN A 49 3.91 3.49 -1.63
CA GLN A 49 4.43 2.44 -2.51
C GLN A 49 3.90 1.04 -2.14
N VAL A 50 3.91 0.67 -0.86
CA VAL A 50 3.30 -0.57 -0.35
C VAL A 50 1.81 -0.63 -0.71
N THR A 51 1.10 0.50 -0.57
CA THR A 51 -0.32 0.57 -0.94
C THR A 51 -0.52 0.40 -2.44
N MET A 52 0.36 0.97 -3.27
CA MET A 52 0.35 0.79 -4.73
C MET A 52 0.53 -0.67 -5.13
N GLU A 53 1.50 -1.37 -4.55
CA GLU A 53 1.73 -2.79 -4.79
C GLU A 53 0.47 -3.62 -4.49
N ARG A 54 -0.20 -3.33 -3.36
CA ARG A 54 -1.44 -4.01 -2.96
C ARG A 54 -2.62 -3.67 -3.87
N ALA A 55 -2.74 -2.42 -4.31
CA ALA A 55 -3.78 -2.01 -5.26
C ALA A 55 -3.64 -2.74 -6.61
N LEU A 56 -2.41 -2.82 -7.14
CA LEU A 56 -2.10 -3.56 -8.38
C LEU A 56 -2.39 -5.06 -8.22
N MET A 57 -2.03 -5.65 -7.08
CA MET A 57 -2.32 -7.05 -6.79
C MET A 57 -3.84 -7.32 -6.75
N ALA A 58 -4.60 -6.46 -6.09
CA ALA A 58 -6.05 -6.58 -5.99
C ALA A 58 -6.72 -6.42 -7.38
N GLN A 59 -6.32 -5.40 -8.14
CA GLN A 59 -6.81 -5.20 -9.52
C GLN A 59 -6.55 -6.44 -10.39
N LYS A 60 -5.35 -7.03 -10.32
CA LYS A 60 -5.00 -8.26 -11.03
C LYS A 60 -5.89 -9.44 -10.64
N GLN A 61 -6.25 -9.57 -9.35
CA GLN A 61 -7.19 -10.59 -8.89
C GLN A 61 -8.61 -10.35 -9.46
N VAL A 62 -9.09 -9.11 -9.47
CA VAL A 62 -10.40 -8.75 -10.06
C VAL A 62 -10.41 -8.99 -11.58
N LEU A 63 -9.31 -8.72 -12.29
CA LEU A 63 -9.17 -9.03 -13.71
C LEU A 63 -9.20 -10.55 -13.99
N ARG A 64 -8.63 -11.35 -13.10
CA ARG A 64 -8.66 -12.82 -13.18
C ARG A 64 -10.02 -13.41 -12.81
N PHE A 65 -10.80 -12.75 -11.97
CA PHE A 65 -12.14 -13.21 -11.58
C PHE A 65 -13.11 -13.22 -12.76
N ARG A 66 -13.48 -14.38 -13.28
CA ARG A 66 -14.42 -14.53 -14.41
C ARG A 66 -15.85 -14.79 -13.89
N PRO A 67 -16.75 -13.80 -13.86
CA PRO A 67 -18.13 -14.02 -13.41
C PRO A 67 -18.87 -14.98 -14.35
N LYS A 68 -19.77 -15.80 -13.79
CA LYS A 68 -20.61 -16.70 -14.60
C LYS A 68 -21.43 -15.89 -15.61
N ARG A 69 -21.62 -16.41 -16.84
CA ARG A 69 -22.30 -15.70 -17.94
C ARG A 69 -23.67 -15.13 -17.53
N ASN A 70 -24.43 -15.87 -16.73
CA ASN A 70 -25.80 -15.51 -16.34
C ASN A 70 -25.87 -14.74 -15.01
N ASN A 71 -24.75 -14.47 -14.35
CA ASN A 71 -24.73 -13.74 -13.09
C ASN A 71 -24.45 -12.25 -13.30
N LYS A 72 -25.53 -11.48 -13.58
CA LYS A 72 -25.46 -10.04 -13.80
C LYS A 72 -24.89 -9.28 -12.59
N ARG A 73 -25.19 -9.71 -11.36
CA ARG A 73 -24.70 -9.09 -10.13
C ARG A 73 -23.18 -9.22 -10.01
N GLN A 74 -22.61 -10.40 -10.28
CA GLN A 74 -21.16 -10.59 -10.26
C GLN A 74 -20.44 -9.78 -11.34
N LYS A 75 -21.06 -9.60 -12.51
CA LYS A 75 -20.52 -8.73 -13.57
C LYS A 75 -20.47 -7.27 -13.15
N ALA A 76 -21.54 -6.77 -12.53
CA ALA A 76 -21.61 -5.40 -12.01
C ALA A 76 -20.55 -5.17 -10.93
N VAL A 77 -20.50 -6.05 -9.91
CA VAL A 77 -19.49 -5.97 -8.84
C VAL A 77 -18.07 -5.99 -9.41
N ARG A 78 -17.79 -6.85 -10.39
CA ARG A 78 -16.48 -6.87 -11.05
C ARG A 78 -16.16 -5.53 -11.72
N ALA A 79 -17.10 -4.94 -12.45
CA ALA A 79 -16.90 -3.65 -13.11
C ALA A 79 -16.65 -2.52 -12.09
N ASP A 80 -17.42 -2.50 -11.00
CA ASP A 80 -17.26 -1.51 -9.92
C ASP A 80 -15.88 -1.64 -9.24
N CYS A 81 -15.46 -2.88 -8.93
CA CYS A 81 -14.14 -3.13 -8.35
C CYS A 81 -13.00 -2.72 -9.29
N LEU A 82 -13.12 -2.97 -10.61
CA LEU A 82 -12.10 -2.54 -11.57
C LEU A 82 -11.97 -1.01 -11.57
N LYS A 83 -13.10 -0.29 -11.69
CA LYS A 83 -13.10 1.18 -11.66
C LYS A 83 -12.54 1.72 -10.34
N LEU A 84 -12.87 1.09 -9.22
CA LEU A 84 -12.35 1.48 -7.91
C LEU A 84 -10.83 1.35 -7.87
N HIS A 85 -10.26 0.22 -8.29
CA HIS A 85 -8.82 0.02 -8.27
C HIS A 85 -8.09 0.93 -9.27
N ASP A 86 -8.64 1.18 -10.45
CA ASP A 86 -8.09 2.14 -11.42
C ASP A 86 -7.98 3.54 -10.82
N ASN A 87 -9.06 4.00 -10.17
CA ASN A 87 -9.08 5.29 -9.48
C ASN A 87 -8.09 5.32 -8.32
N THR A 88 -8.02 4.26 -7.51
CA THR A 88 -7.08 4.17 -6.39
C THR A 88 -5.63 4.27 -6.88
N ILE A 89 -5.26 3.55 -7.94
CA ILE A 89 -3.92 3.62 -8.54
C ILE A 89 -3.61 5.04 -9.03
N LEU A 90 -4.57 5.70 -9.70
CA LEU A 90 -4.41 7.08 -10.14
C LEU A 90 -4.14 8.04 -8.97
N GLN A 91 -4.88 7.92 -7.87
CA GLN A 91 -4.68 8.79 -6.69
C GLN A 91 -3.36 8.49 -5.96
N LEU A 92 -2.94 7.22 -5.92
CA LEU A 92 -1.65 6.85 -5.32
C LEU A 92 -0.48 7.41 -6.14
N ASN A 93 -0.54 7.40 -7.47
CA ASN A 93 0.47 8.03 -8.32
C ASN A 93 0.58 9.54 -8.03
N ARG A 94 -0.56 10.25 -7.97
CA ARG A 94 -0.58 11.67 -7.59
C ARG A 94 -0.03 11.93 -6.19
N SER A 95 -0.28 11.01 -5.26
CA SER A 95 0.27 11.10 -3.91
C SER A 95 1.79 10.94 -3.90
N LEU A 96 2.35 10.07 -4.74
CA LEU A 96 3.80 9.96 -4.91
C LEU A 96 4.39 11.23 -5.51
N ASP A 97 3.76 11.80 -6.54
CA ASP A 97 4.21 13.05 -7.15
C ASP A 97 4.21 14.22 -6.17
N GLY A 98 3.25 14.26 -5.24
CA GLY A 98 3.18 15.29 -4.20
C GLY A 98 4.05 15.05 -2.96
N ILE A 99 4.62 13.86 -2.81
CA ILE A 99 5.58 13.50 -1.74
C ILE A 99 7.03 13.64 -2.24
N ALA A 100 7.26 13.47 -3.55
CA ALA A 100 8.56 13.62 -4.21
C ALA A 100 9.02 15.08 -4.27
#